data_AF-A0A7C2F7X3-F1
#
_entry.id   AF-A0A7C2F7X3-F1
#
_cell.length_a   1.000
_cell.length_b   1.000
_cell.length_c   1.000
_cell.angle_alpha   90.00
_cell.angle_beta   90.00
_cell.angle_gamma   90.00
#
_symmetry.space_group_name_H-M   'P 1'
#
loop_
_entity.id
_entity.type
_entity.pdbx_description
1 polymer ?
#
loop_
_entity_poly.entity_id
_entity_poly.type
_entity_poly.pdbx_seq_one_letter_code
_entity_poly.pdbx_strand_id
1 'polypeptide(L)'
;MRAARVLIFAVAAGALALPACGGNGSTAVPRTPTAPMIRSPSSAATAGPSTAASAALEVVGASAAYFLYQPAPAESLEEVAALFGGTTSGVSPEVLAVRNRLSGTAPPLPLLAIPLVPDSPEAPLPARALRAAIEERLPLALPRPEVYDGFRGLLTLRRVELAGGRPADGYLLEFWTTTAPVTKGGAVDAGARFDAPAFAIAAGSLAAAAPFPSGTRAAADIDGARVEVVVPAGSAVAPETIATLLRSWR
;
A
#
# COMPACT_ATOMS: atom_id res chain seq x y z
N MET A 1 -17.87 44.02 -0.51
CA MET A 1 -18.70 44.02 -1.74
C MET A 1 -18.54 42.67 -2.42
N ARG A 2 -19.67 41.95 -2.62
CA ARG A 2 -19.75 40.66 -3.33
C ARG A 2 -19.87 40.91 -4.83
N ALA A 3 -19.17 40.13 -5.66
CA ALA A 3 -19.54 39.70 -7.02
C ALA A 3 -18.40 38.80 -7.57
N ALA A 4 -18.57 37.48 -7.63
CA ALA A 4 -19.17 36.73 -8.74
C ALA A 4 -18.24 36.65 -9.98
N ARG A 5 -17.60 35.49 -10.17
CA ARG A 5 -17.07 35.03 -11.46
C ARG A 5 -17.46 33.57 -11.63
N VAL A 6 -18.50 33.36 -12.44
CA VAL A 6 -18.90 32.07 -13.00
C VAL A 6 -18.22 31.95 -14.35
N LEU A 7 -17.56 30.82 -14.61
CA LEU A 7 -16.97 30.50 -15.92
C LEU A 7 -17.52 29.15 -16.35
N ILE A 8 -18.34 29.18 -17.40
CA ILE A 8 -18.97 28.04 -18.07
C ILE A 8 -18.02 27.62 -19.20
N PHE A 9 -17.61 26.35 -19.22
CA PHE A 9 -17.01 25.73 -20.40
C PHE A 9 -18.00 24.74 -21.01
N ALA A 10 -18.47 25.07 -22.21
CA ALA A 10 -19.14 24.16 -23.11
C ALA A 10 -18.09 23.41 -23.94
N VAL A 11 -18.20 22.08 -24.04
CA VAL A 11 -17.44 21.30 -25.01
C VAL A 11 -18.42 20.52 -25.89
N ALA A 12 -18.24 20.73 -27.18
CA ALA A 12 -19.09 20.30 -28.27
C ALA A 12 -19.00 18.79 -28.54
N ALA A 13 -20.13 18.25 -28.97
CA ALA A 13 -20.31 16.89 -29.46
C ALA A 13 -19.61 16.70 -30.81
N GLY A 14 -18.77 15.66 -30.91
CA GLY A 14 -18.23 15.15 -32.17
C GLY A 14 -18.91 13.83 -32.53
N ALA A 15 -19.78 13.89 -33.54
CA ALA A 15 -20.45 12.73 -34.14
C ALA A 15 -19.47 11.93 -35.01
N LEU A 16 -19.37 10.62 -34.79
CA LEU A 16 -18.69 9.68 -35.67
C LEU A 16 -19.71 8.92 -36.52
N ALA A 17 -19.53 9.02 -37.83
CA ALA A 17 -20.33 8.40 -38.87
C ALA A 17 -20.03 6.89 -39.02
N LEU A 18 -21.07 6.11 -39.31
CA LEU A 18 -21.01 4.74 -39.80
C LEU A 18 -21.50 4.71 -41.27
N PRO A 19 -20.83 3.98 -42.18
CA PRO A 19 -21.44 3.45 -43.39
C PRO A 19 -21.74 1.95 -43.27
N ALA A 20 -22.60 1.51 -44.18
CA ALA A 20 -23.46 0.34 -44.14
C ALA A 20 -22.86 -1.00 -44.64
N CYS A 21 -23.56 -2.06 -44.24
CA CYS A 21 -23.86 -3.34 -44.90
C CYS A 21 -23.11 -3.80 -46.16
N GLY A 22 -22.76 -5.10 -46.17
CA GLY A 22 -23.00 -5.97 -47.33
C GLY A 22 -22.00 -7.13 -47.53
N GLY A 23 -22.51 -8.36 -47.68
CA GLY A 23 -21.84 -9.41 -48.46
C GLY A 23 -21.93 -10.85 -47.93
N ASN A 24 -22.88 -11.64 -48.45
CA ASN A 24 -23.00 -13.10 -48.30
C ASN A 24 -21.91 -13.86 -49.09
N GLY A 25 -21.51 -15.04 -48.61
CA GLY A 25 -20.71 -16.02 -49.38
C GLY A 25 -20.42 -17.33 -48.65
N SER A 26 -21.29 -18.32 -48.86
CA SER A 26 -21.17 -19.72 -48.41
C SER A 26 -20.09 -20.48 -49.22
N THR A 27 -19.33 -21.39 -48.59
CA THR A 27 -19.13 -22.78 -49.08
C THR A 27 -18.26 -23.64 -48.13
N ALA A 28 -18.85 -24.79 -47.76
CA ALA A 28 -18.29 -26.15 -47.66
C ALA A 28 -17.24 -26.56 -46.58
N VAL A 29 -17.66 -27.56 -45.79
CA VAL A 29 -16.86 -28.48 -44.96
C VAL A 29 -16.61 -29.78 -45.75
N PRO A 30 -15.47 -30.49 -45.55
CA PRO A 30 -15.54 -31.92 -45.28
C PRO A 30 -14.65 -32.41 -44.12
N ARG A 31 -14.95 -33.63 -43.67
CA ARG A 31 -14.65 -34.31 -42.39
C ARG A 31 -13.35 -35.15 -42.38
N THR A 32 -12.66 -35.12 -41.21
CA THR A 32 -11.91 -36.15 -40.41
C THR A 32 -11.13 -37.34 -41.04
N PRO A 33 -10.01 -37.83 -40.42
CA PRO A 33 -10.06 -38.65 -39.19
C PRO A 33 -8.91 -38.48 -38.15
N THR A 34 -9.01 -39.29 -37.09
CA THR A 34 -8.59 -39.26 -35.67
C THR A 34 -7.15 -39.70 -35.29
N ALA A 35 -6.67 -39.20 -34.12
CA ALA A 35 -5.74 -39.77 -33.11
C ALA A 35 -4.20 -39.79 -33.34
N PRO A 36 -3.33 -39.78 -32.29
CA PRO A 36 -3.60 -40.08 -30.87
C PRO A 36 -3.13 -39.03 -29.83
N MET A 37 -3.56 -39.27 -28.58
CA MET A 37 -3.14 -38.62 -27.34
C MET A 37 -1.62 -38.50 -27.20
N ILE A 38 -1.14 -37.30 -26.86
CA ILE A 38 0.16 -37.10 -26.19
C ILE A 38 -0.13 -36.38 -24.88
N ARG A 39 0.34 -37.01 -23.80
CA ARG A 39 0.26 -36.57 -22.41
C ARG A 39 0.78 -35.13 -22.24
N SER A 40 0.09 -34.36 -21.41
CA SER A 40 0.59 -33.13 -20.82
C SER A 40 1.99 -33.30 -20.25
N PRO A 41 2.79 -32.23 -20.29
CA PRO A 41 3.34 -31.72 -19.04
C PRO A 41 2.69 -30.39 -18.72
N SER A 42 2.16 -30.34 -17.50
CA SER A 42 1.84 -29.14 -16.76
C SER A 42 3.05 -28.20 -16.84
N SER A 43 2.94 -27.12 -17.62
CA SER A 43 3.88 -26.02 -17.53
C SER A 43 3.26 -25.02 -16.58
N ALA A 44 3.78 -25.03 -15.36
CA ALA A 44 3.43 -24.14 -14.28
C ALA A 44 3.30 -22.71 -14.83
N ALA A 45 2.11 -22.14 -14.63
CA ALA A 45 1.88 -20.73 -14.79
C ALA A 45 2.95 -20.00 -13.95
N THR A 46 3.89 -19.36 -14.64
CA THR A 46 4.64 -18.26 -14.03
C THR A 46 3.63 -17.14 -13.87
N ALA A 47 2.87 -17.18 -12.78
CA ALA A 47 2.12 -16.05 -12.30
C ALA A 47 3.14 -15.03 -11.79
N GLY A 48 3.77 -14.31 -12.73
CA GLY A 48 4.26 -12.98 -12.42
C GLY A 48 3.06 -12.15 -11.94
N PRO A 49 3.20 -11.31 -10.92
CA PRO A 49 2.08 -10.50 -10.44
C PRO A 49 1.61 -9.62 -11.60
N SER A 50 0.45 -9.97 -12.15
CA SER A 50 -0.23 -9.21 -13.19
C SER A 50 -0.62 -7.85 -12.59
N THR A 51 0.10 -6.82 -13.00
CA THR A 51 -0.15 -5.39 -12.74
C THR A 51 -1.42 -4.90 -13.47
N ALA A 52 -2.58 -5.46 -13.13
CA ALA A 52 -3.78 -4.64 -13.13
C ALA A 52 -3.66 -3.73 -11.89
N ALA A 53 -3.75 -2.41 -12.07
CA ALA A 53 -3.74 -1.49 -10.94
C ALA A 53 -4.81 -1.94 -9.95
N SER A 54 -4.41 -2.44 -8.78
CA SER A 54 -5.35 -2.84 -7.74
C SER A 54 -6.21 -1.63 -7.36
N ALA A 55 -7.50 -1.81 -7.10
CA ALA A 55 -8.38 -0.73 -6.63
C ALA A 55 -7.79 0.01 -5.41
N ALA A 56 -6.99 -0.67 -4.58
CA ALA A 56 -6.25 -0.04 -3.49
C ALA A 56 -5.16 0.94 -3.99
N LEU A 57 -4.44 0.61 -5.07
CA LEU A 57 -3.48 1.52 -5.68
C LEU A 57 -4.16 2.73 -6.32
N GLU A 58 -5.38 2.59 -6.86
CA GLU A 58 -6.18 3.73 -7.32
C GLU A 58 -6.59 4.65 -6.17
N VAL A 59 -7.04 4.08 -5.04
CA VAL A 59 -7.47 4.83 -3.85
C VAL A 59 -6.28 5.58 -3.22
N VAL A 60 -5.14 4.90 -3.03
CA VAL A 60 -3.99 5.48 -2.32
C VAL A 60 -3.07 6.28 -3.23
N GLY A 61 -2.96 5.91 -4.50
CA GLY A 61 -2.27 6.72 -5.51
C GLY A 61 -2.80 8.16 -5.58
N ALA A 62 -4.04 8.38 -5.11
CA ALA A 62 -4.66 9.68 -5.02
C ALA A 62 -4.85 10.20 -3.58
N SER A 63 -4.39 9.59 -2.49
CA SER A 63 -4.61 10.15 -1.14
C SER A 63 -3.69 9.60 -0.05
N ALA A 64 -3.11 10.51 0.75
CA ALA A 64 -2.32 10.20 1.95
C ALA A 64 -3.17 10.00 3.21
N ALA A 65 -4.49 10.09 3.10
CA ALA A 65 -5.40 9.72 4.19
C ALA A 65 -5.53 8.21 4.41
N TYR A 66 -4.82 7.42 3.60
CA TYR A 66 -4.82 5.96 3.63
C TYR A 66 -3.39 5.46 3.48
N PHE A 67 -3.10 4.29 4.06
CA PHE A 67 -1.89 3.53 3.79
C PHE A 67 -2.26 2.19 3.16
N LEU A 68 -1.31 1.55 2.48
CA LEU A 68 -1.48 0.22 1.92
C LEU A 68 -1.06 -0.83 2.94
N TYR A 69 -1.90 -1.82 3.17
CA TYR A 69 -1.57 -3.00 3.97
C TYR A 69 -1.53 -4.23 3.07
N GLN A 70 -0.44 -4.98 3.11
CA GLN A 70 -0.29 -6.28 2.44
C GLN A 70 -0.68 -7.39 3.42
N PRO A 71 -1.88 -8.00 3.28
CA PRO A 71 -2.30 -9.06 4.18
C PRO A 71 -1.46 -10.32 3.97
N ALA A 72 -1.30 -11.10 5.04
CA ALA A 72 -0.70 -12.43 4.93
C ALA A 72 -1.64 -13.39 4.16
N PRO A 73 -1.13 -14.47 3.54
CA PRO A 73 -1.94 -15.32 2.65
C PRO A 73 -3.21 -15.92 3.27
N ALA A 74 -3.21 -16.17 4.58
CA ALA A 74 -4.34 -16.73 5.32
C ALA A 74 -5.15 -15.68 6.11
N GLU A 75 -4.74 -14.42 6.10
CA GLU A 75 -5.36 -13.37 6.90
C GLU A 75 -6.73 -12.97 6.34
N SER A 76 -7.74 -12.98 7.20
CA SER A 76 -9.12 -12.64 6.84
C SER A 76 -9.39 -11.13 6.91
N LEU A 77 -10.51 -10.68 6.33
CA LEU A 77 -10.84 -9.26 6.35
C LEU A 77 -11.28 -8.80 7.75
N GLU A 78 -11.91 -9.70 8.50
CA GLU A 78 -12.25 -9.54 9.92
C GLU A 78 -11.00 -9.35 10.77
N GLU A 79 -9.96 -10.14 10.47
CA GLU A 79 -8.67 -10.03 11.13
C GLU A 79 -7.99 -8.68 10.88
N VAL A 80 -7.98 -8.21 9.63
CA VAL A 80 -7.43 -6.89 9.27
C VAL A 80 -8.25 -5.77 9.91
N ALA A 81 -9.58 -5.87 9.88
CA ALA A 81 -10.47 -4.89 10.51
C ALA A 81 -10.27 -4.85 12.03
N ALA A 82 -10.12 -6.00 12.68
CA ALA A 82 -9.81 -6.08 14.12
C ALA A 82 -8.47 -5.42 14.45
N LEU A 83 -7.47 -5.54 13.55
CA LEU A 83 -6.17 -4.93 13.74
C LEU A 83 -6.24 -3.40 13.78
N PHE A 84 -6.83 -2.82 12.73
CA PHE A 84 -6.77 -1.38 12.48
C PHE A 84 -8.03 -0.63 12.91
N GLY A 85 -9.10 -1.34 13.29
CA GLY A 85 -10.37 -0.78 13.72
C GLY A 85 -10.60 -0.77 15.22
N GLY A 86 -9.70 -1.36 16.02
CA GLY A 86 -9.87 -1.62 17.46
C GLY A 86 -10.14 -0.39 18.37
N THR A 87 -10.10 0.83 17.84
CA THR A 87 -10.35 2.07 18.61
C THR A 87 -11.29 3.06 17.93
N THR A 88 -11.64 2.89 16.66
CA THR A 88 -12.45 3.86 15.90
C THR A 88 -13.53 3.17 15.09
N SER A 89 -14.76 3.70 15.17
CA SER A 89 -15.99 3.17 14.57
C SER A 89 -16.03 3.19 13.02
N GLY A 90 -14.89 3.25 12.34
CA GLY A 90 -14.78 3.48 10.90
C GLY A 90 -14.07 2.40 10.07
N VAL A 91 -13.58 1.33 10.70
CA VAL A 91 -12.85 0.24 10.02
C VAL A 91 -13.50 -1.11 10.35
N SER A 92 -14.68 -1.36 9.78
CA SER A 92 -15.32 -2.67 9.80
C SER A 92 -14.95 -3.48 8.55
N PRO A 93 -15.12 -4.82 8.55
CA PRO A 93 -14.88 -5.65 7.38
C PRO A 93 -15.69 -5.19 6.16
N GLU A 94 -16.96 -4.82 6.37
CA GLU A 94 -17.86 -4.35 5.31
C GLU A 94 -17.37 -3.03 4.72
N VAL A 95 -16.94 -2.10 5.59
CA VAL A 95 -16.40 -0.80 5.16
C VAL A 95 -15.11 -1.00 4.36
N LEU A 96 -14.22 -1.90 4.81
CA LEU A 96 -13.00 -2.23 4.07
C LEU A 96 -13.31 -2.88 2.72
N ALA A 97 -14.28 -3.81 2.66
CA ALA A 97 -14.66 -4.48 1.42
C ALA A 97 -15.20 -3.50 0.37
N VAL A 98 -16.14 -2.62 0.78
CA VAL A 98 -16.72 -1.61 -0.12
C VAL A 98 -15.65 -0.63 -0.58
N ARG A 99 -14.83 -0.11 0.34
CA ARG A 99 -13.81 0.88 0.03
C ARG A 99 -12.73 0.36 -0.91
N ASN A 100 -12.33 -0.91 -0.74
CA ASN A 100 -11.34 -1.56 -1.58
C ASN A 100 -11.94 -2.22 -2.84
N ARG A 101 -13.26 -2.07 -3.05
CA ARG A 101 -14.00 -2.65 -4.19
C ARG A 101 -13.72 -4.16 -4.34
N LEU A 102 -13.73 -4.87 -3.22
CA LEU A 102 -13.41 -6.29 -3.20
C LEU A 102 -14.52 -7.09 -3.89
N SER A 103 -14.13 -8.01 -4.78
CA SER A 103 -15.05 -8.98 -5.41
C SER A 103 -15.37 -10.18 -4.49
N GLY A 104 -14.64 -10.33 -3.39
CA GLY A 104 -14.81 -11.37 -2.38
C GLY A 104 -13.96 -11.07 -1.14
N THR A 105 -14.30 -11.68 -0.01
CA THR A 105 -13.64 -11.46 1.30
C THR A 105 -12.84 -12.67 1.78
N ALA A 106 -12.84 -13.77 1.01
CA ALA A 106 -12.06 -14.95 1.32
C ALA A 106 -10.56 -14.70 1.03
N PRO A 107 -9.64 -15.20 1.88
CA PRO A 107 -8.21 -15.18 1.58
C PRO A 107 -7.85 -15.99 0.32
N PRO A 108 -6.75 -15.66 -0.38
CA PRO A 108 -5.83 -14.56 -0.08
C PRO A 108 -6.43 -13.20 -0.47
N LEU A 109 -6.29 -12.23 0.43
CA LEU A 109 -6.76 -10.86 0.19
C LEU A 109 -5.77 -10.09 -0.71
N PRO A 110 -6.27 -9.18 -1.56
CA PRO A 110 -5.39 -8.26 -2.28
C PRO A 110 -4.77 -7.24 -1.33
N LEU A 111 -3.85 -6.43 -1.85
CA LEU A 111 -3.38 -5.22 -1.16
C LEU A 111 -4.58 -4.34 -0.81
N LEU A 112 -4.65 -3.86 0.44
CA LEU A 112 -5.79 -3.09 0.96
C LEU A 112 -5.38 -1.64 1.26
N ALA A 113 -6.21 -0.69 0.90
CA ALA A 113 -6.17 0.68 1.39
C ALA A 113 -6.88 0.76 2.75
N ILE A 114 -6.11 1.05 3.79
CA ILE A 114 -6.58 1.18 5.17
C ILE A 114 -6.60 2.67 5.55
N PRO A 115 -7.70 3.20 6.12
CA PRO A 115 -7.74 4.57 6.61
C PRO A 115 -6.61 4.82 7.61
N LEU A 116 -5.88 5.91 7.43
CA LEU A 116 -4.89 6.33 8.41
C LEU A 116 -5.63 6.87 9.63
N VAL A 117 -5.38 6.28 10.79
CA VAL A 117 -5.84 6.77 12.09
C VAL A 117 -4.59 7.06 12.91
N PRO A 118 -4.24 8.34 13.12
CA PRO A 118 -3.08 8.71 13.94
C PRO A 118 -3.30 8.30 15.39
N ASP A 119 -2.36 7.55 15.97
CA ASP A 119 -2.44 7.13 17.37
C ASP A 119 -1.98 8.22 18.34
N SER A 120 -0.95 8.99 17.95
CA SER A 120 -0.44 10.10 18.77
C SER A 120 0.29 11.14 17.92
N PRO A 121 0.53 12.37 18.45
CA PRO A 121 1.39 13.35 17.79
C PRO A 121 2.83 12.85 17.59
N GLU A 122 3.28 11.93 18.45
CA GLU A 122 4.63 11.37 18.42
C GLU A 122 4.80 10.20 17.44
N ALA A 123 3.70 9.60 17.01
CA ALA A 123 3.64 8.53 16.02
C ALA A 123 2.35 8.72 15.21
N PRO A 124 2.39 9.52 14.11
CA PRO A 124 1.22 9.82 13.29
C PRO A 124 0.85 8.65 12.37
N LEU A 125 0.78 7.44 12.94
CA LEU A 125 0.56 6.15 12.30
C LEU A 125 -0.06 5.18 13.34
N PRO A 126 -0.66 4.04 12.93
CA PRO A 126 -1.32 3.11 13.84
C PRO A 126 -0.32 2.22 14.62
N ALA A 127 0.56 2.85 15.40
CA ALA A 127 1.68 2.21 16.10
C ALA A 127 1.23 1.15 17.12
N ARG A 128 0.12 1.38 17.82
CA ARG A 128 -0.47 0.41 18.77
C ARG A 128 -0.89 -0.88 18.08
N ALA A 129 -1.59 -0.74 16.95
CA ALA A 129 -2.03 -1.88 16.15
C ALA A 129 -0.83 -2.66 15.63
N LEU A 130 0.16 -1.98 15.07
CA LEU A 130 1.39 -2.61 14.57
C LEU A 130 2.16 -3.31 15.69
N ARG A 131 2.29 -2.69 16.87
CA ARG A 131 2.95 -3.31 18.03
C ARG A 131 2.25 -4.60 18.46
N ALA A 132 0.92 -4.60 18.50
CA ALA A 132 0.13 -5.77 18.86
C ALA A 132 0.21 -6.89 17.79
N ALA A 133 0.50 -6.54 16.55
CA ALA A 133 0.61 -7.50 15.45
C ALA A 133 1.95 -8.24 15.41
N ILE A 134 2.99 -7.65 15.99
CA ILE A 134 4.38 -8.14 15.89
C ILE A 134 4.70 -9.01 17.10
N GLU A 135 5.53 -10.04 16.91
CA GLU A 135 6.01 -10.89 17.97
C GLU A 135 6.70 -10.09 19.10
N GLU A 136 6.45 -10.46 20.36
CA GLU A 136 6.90 -9.68 21.52
C GLU A 136 8.42 -9.43 21.54
N ARG A 137 9.19 -10.39 21.02
CA ARG A 137 10.66 -10.31 20.93
C ARG A 137 11.19 -9.36 19.85
N LEU A 138 10.36 -8.93 18.90
CA LEU A 138 10.76 -8.04 17.82
C LEU A 138 10.28 -6.62 18.15
N PRO A 139 11.16 -5.64 18.40
CA PRO A 139 10.75 -4.28 18.69
C PRO A 139 10.17 -3.58 17.44
N LEU A 140 9.13 -2.79 17.65
CA LEU A 140 8.60 -1.90 16.62
C LEU A 140 9.49 -0.64 16.58
N ALA A 141 10.35 -0.54 15.59
CA ALA A 141 11.21 0.62 15.39
C ALA A 141 10.47 1.68 14.57
N LEU A 142 10.33 2.87 15.15
CA LEU A 142 9.70 4.02 14.49
C LEU A 142 10.65 5.22 14.45
N PRO A 143 10.49 6.13 13.49
CA PRO A 143 11.20 7.40 13.50
C PRO A 143 10.87 8.19 14.77
N ARG A 144 11.88 8.87 15.33
CA ARG A 144 11.64 9.87 16.39
C ARG A 144 10.96 11.12 15.82
N PRO A 145 10.31 11.96 16.65
CA PRO A 145 9.63 13.19 16.21
C PRO A 145 10.51 14.10 15.33
N GLU A 146 11.82 14.17 15.62
CA GLU A 146 12.78 15.00 14.87
C GLU A 146 12.88 14.64 13.39
N VAL A 147 12.62 13.37 13.03
CA VAL A 147 12.57 12.96 11.62
C VAL A 147 11.36 13.61 10.95
N TYR A 148 10.18 13.55 11.56
CA TYR A 148 8.97 14.18 11.02
C TYR A 148 9.14 15.71 10.92
N ASP A 149 9.78 16.33 11.91
CA ASP A 149 10.09 17.77 11.90
C ASP A 149 11.07 18.13 10.79
N GLY A 150 12.10 17.30 10.55
CA GLY A 150 13.03 17.45 9.43
C GLY A 150 12.34 17.41 8.07
N PHE A 151 11.30 16.58 7.94
CA PHE A 151 10.40 16.54 6.79
C PHE A 151 9.27 17.58 6.85
N ARG A 152 9.29 18.51 7.81
CA ARG A 152 8.29 19.59 7.99
C ARG A 152 6.86 19.07 8.14
N GLY A 153 6.69 17.90 8.75
CA GLY A 153 5.39 17.24 8.91
C GLY A 153 4.82 16.64 7.61
N LEU A 154 5.62 16.57 6.54
CA LEU A 154 5.21 16.00 5.25
C LEU A 154 5.49 14.50 5.14
N LEU A 155 6.04 13.86 6.17
CA LEU A 155 6.32 12.43 6.17
C LEU A 155 5.09 11.65 6.66
N THR A 156 4.71 10.59 5.94
CA THR A 156 3.65 9.69 6.39
C THR A 156 3.87 8.25 5.94
N LEU A 157 3.13 7.34 6.56
CA LEU A 157 3.16 5.91 6.26
C LEU A 157 2.43 5.64 4.93
N ARG A 158 3.13 5.02 3.97
CA ARG A 158 2.60 4.66 2.66
C ARG A 158 2.15 3.22 2.59
N ARG A 159 2.97 2.32 3.14
CA ARG A 159 2.76 0.86 3.06
C ARG A 159 3.24 0.16 4.32
N VAL A 160 2.52 -0.90 4.67
CA VAL A 160 2.82 -1.85 5.73
C VAL A 160 2.76 -3.26 5.16
N GLU A 161 3.73 -4.08 5.53
CA GLU A 161 3.72 -5.52 5.33
C GLU A 161 4.17 -6.19 6.61
N LEU A 162 3.45 -7.24 7.02
CA LEU A 162 3.76 -8.07 8.18
C LEU A 162 4.03 -9.49 7.69
N ALA A 163 5.14 -10.07 8.13
CA ALA A 163 5.52 -11.42 7.71
C ALA A 163 4.79 -12.50 8.49
N GLY A 164 4.34 -13.53 7.77
CA GLY A 164 3.87 -14.78 8.37
C GLY A 164 2.52 -14.71 9.09
N GLY A 165 1.82 -13.57 9.07
CA GLY A 165 0.56 -13.37 9.79
C GLY A 165 0.78 -12.75 11.17
N ARG A 166 -0.01 -13.15 12.17
CA ARG A 166 0.03 -12.56 13.53
C ARG A 166 0.13 -13.66 14.60
N PRO A 167 1.09 -13.57 15.54
CA PRO A 167 2.13 -12.56 15.62
C PRO A 167 3.13 -12.64 14.45
N ALA A 168 3.51 -11.48 13.91
CA ALA A 168 4.43 -11.35 12.80
C ALA A 168 5.88 -11.44 13.28
N ASP A 169 6.71 -12.25 12.61
CA ASP A 169 8.14 -12.40 12.91
C ASP A 169 9.02 -11.39 12.12
N GLY A 170 8.40 -10.48 11.38
CA GLY A 170 9.04 -9.44 10.60
C GLY A 170 8.04 -8.39 10.12
N TYR A 171 8.54 -7.20 9.81
CA TYR A 171 7.72 -6.12 9.24
C TYR A 171 8.52 -5.28 8.25
N LEU A 172 7.79 -4.62 7.36
CA LEU A 172 8.26 -3.57 6.47
C LEU A 172 7.29 -2.38 6.57
N LEU A 173 7.84 -1.20 6.88
CA LEU A 173 7.13 0.07 6.92
C LEU A 173 7.75 1.00 5.89
N GLU A 174 7.00 1.38 4.87
CA GLU A 174 7.46 2.33 3.84
C GLU A 174 6.89 3.72 4.13
N PHE A 175 7.76 4.72 4.19
CA PHE A 175 7.42 6.12 4.44
C PHE A 175 7.68 6.98 3.20
N TRP A 176 6.76 7.90 2.95
CA TRP A 176 6.77 8.78 1.80
C TRP A 176 6.53 10.22 2.23
N THR A 177 7.04 11.17 1.44
CA THR A 177 6.67 12.57 1.55
C THR A 177 5.30 12.83 0.94
N THR A 178 4.66 13.91 1.38
CA THR A 178 3.37 14.37 0.89
C THR A 178 3.41 15.82 0.44
N THR A 179 2.44 16.21 -0.38
CA THR A 179 2.30 17.58 -0.89
C THR A 179 1.84 18.58 0.16
N ALA A 180 1.26 18.10 1.27
CA ALA A 180 0.82 18.87 2.42
C ALA A 180 0.84 18.00 3.68
N PRO A 181 0.92 18.58 4.89
CA PRO A 181 0.87 17.81 6.13
C PRO A 181 -0.40 16.96 6.21
N VAL A 182 -0.24 15.68 6.52
CA VAL A 182 -1.35 14.70 6.55
C VAL A 182 -2.24 14.91 7.77
N THR A 183 -1.70 15.42 8.87
CA THR A 183 -2.46 15.73 10.07
C THR A 183 -2.52 17.24 10.30
N LYS A 184 -3.73 17.77 10.51
CA LYS A 184 -3.98 19.18 10.84
C LYS A 184 -4.96 19.24 12.00
N GLY A 185 -4.53 19.80 13.14
CA GLY A 185 -5.38 19.93 14.33
C GLY A 185 -5.91 18.59 14.87
N GLY A 186 -5.16 17.50 14.69
CA GLY A 186 -5.55 16.15 15.13
C GLY A 186 -6.44 15.38 14.15
N ALA A 187 -6.84 15.98 13.03
CA ALA A 187 -7.61 15.32 11.98
C ALA A 187 -6.72 15.00 10.76
N VAL A 188 -7.06 13.91 10.06
CA VAL A 188 -6.41 13.53 8.80
C VAL A 188 -6.95 14.39 7.65
N ASP A 189 -6.05 15.02 6.90
CA ASP A 189 -6.35 15.81 5.72
C ASP A 189 -6.61 14.90 4.52
N ALA A 190 -7.88 14.77 4.12
CA ALA A 190 -8.29 14.01 2.95
C ALA A 190 -7.73 14.55 1.61
N GLY A 191 -7.23 15.79 1.59
CA GLY A 191 -6.61 16.43 0.44
C GLY A 191 -5.11 16.16 0.30
N ALA A 192 -4.44 15.65 1.34
CA ALA A 192 -3.01 15.34 1.27
C ALA A 192 -2.76 14.22 0.23
N ARG A 193 -1.68 14.34 -0.54
CA ARG A 193 -1.29 13.40 -1.59
C ARG A 193 0.15 12.96 -1.37
N PHE A 194 0.46 11.71 -1.69
CA PHE A 194 1.84 11.24 -1.75
C PHE A 194 2.60 11.95 -2.87
N ASP A 195 3.87 12.27 -2.61
CA ASP A 195 4.76 12.96 -3.54
C ASP A 195 5.93 12.05 -3.95
N ALA A 196 6.82 11.74 -3.01
CA ALA A 196 8.01 10.93 -3.28
C ALA A 196 8.30 9.91 -2.17
N PRO A 197 8.97 8.78 -2.48
CA PRO A 197 9.45 7.87 -1.45
C PRO A 197 10.52 8.55 -0.58
N ALA A 198 10.45 8.37 0.74
CA ALA A 198 11.40 8.95 1.68
C ALA A 198 12.39 7.89 2.18
N PHE A 199 11.89 6.87 2.87
CA PHE A 199 12.67 5.75 3.38
C PHE A 199 11.75 4.59 3.77
N ALA A 200 12.33 3.44 4.10
CA ALA A 200 11.62 2.30 4.64
C ALA A 200 12.38 1.72 5.83
N ILE A 201 11.65 1.13 6.75
CA ILE A 201 12.18 0.43 7.93
C ILE A 201 11.73 -1.02 7.82
N ALA A 202 12.66 -1.95 7.90
CA ALA A 202 12.37 -3.38 7.87
C ALA A 202 13.08 -4.12 9.01
N ALA A 203 12.44 -5.13 9.58
CA ALA A 203 13.02 -5.93 10.66
C ALA A 203 12.56 -7.39 10.59
N GLY A 204 13.25 -8.25 11.36
CA GLY A 204 12.94 -9.67 11.45
C GLY A 204 13.10 -10.38 10.10
N SER A 205 12.16 -11.27 9.77
CA SER A 205 12.16 -12.01 8.50
C SER A 205 12.10 -11.13 7.24
N LEU A 206 11.68 -9.86 7.37
CA LEU A 206 11.64 -8.88 6.28
C LEU A 206 12.85 -7.94 6.22
N ALA A 207 13.88 -8.10 7.05
CA ALA A 207 15.05 -7.20 7.05
C ALA A 207 15.73 -7.06 5.67
N ALA A 208 15.73 -8.14 4.87
CA ALA A 208 16.31 -8.13 3.52
C ALA A 208 15.38 -7.55 2.43
N ALA A 209 14.13 -7.17 2.77
CA ALA A 209 13.17 -6.64 1.82
C ALA A 209 13.75 -5.44 1.05
N ALA A 210 13.49 -5.36 -0.25
CA ALA A 210 14.01 -4.34 -1.15
C ALA A 210 12.88 -3.42 -1.66
N PRO A 211 12.31 -2.56 -0.80
CA PRO A 211 11.21 -1.67 -1.18
C PRO A 211 11.64 -0.67 -2.27
N PHE A 212 12.94 -0.37 -2.34
CA PHE A 212 13.55 0.46 -3.37
C PHE A 212 14.64 -0.35 -4.09
N PRO A 213 14.42 -0.78 -5.36
CA PRO A 213 15.32 -1.70 -6.08
C PRO A 213 16.79 -1.28 -6.21
N SER A 214 17.11 -0.01 -5.98
CA SER A 214 18.48 0.52 -5.98
C SER A 214 18.79 1.36 -4.74
N GLY A 215 18.00 1.18 -3.68
CA GLY A 215 18.15 1.92 -2.44
C GLY A 215 19.43 1.56 -1.69
N THR A 216 19.95 2.52 -0.93
CA THR A 216 21.07 2.29 0.00
C THR A 216 20.51 1.90 1.37
N ARG A 217 21.32 1.14 2.14
CA ARG A 217 20.88 0.55 3.41
C ARG A 217 21.84 0.87 4.54
N ALA A 218 21.28 1.01 5.73
CA ALA A 218 22.02 1.01 6.98
C ALA A 218 21.30 0.14 8.01
N ALA A 219 22.08 -0.61 8.78
CA ALA A 219 21.57 -1.38 9.90
C ALA A 219 21.61 -0.55 11.19
N ALA A 220 20.61 -0.73 12.04
CA ALA A 220 20.53 -0.21 13.39
C ALA A 220 20.30 -1.37 14.37
N ASP A 221 20.85 -1.27 15.57
CA ASP A 221 20.43 -2.09 16.71
C ASP A 221 19.40 -1.31 17.52
N ILE A 222 18.20 -1.86 17.65
CA ILE A 222 17.10 -1.29 18.43
C ILE A 222 16.67 -2.35 19.43
N ASP A 223 16.87 -2.08 20.73
CA ASP A 223 16.56 -3.00 21.83
C ASP A 223 17.08 -4.45 21.60
N GLY A 224 18.28 -4.60 21.03
CA GLY A 224 18.91 -5.89 20.77
C GLY A 224 18.43 -6.61 19.50
N ALA A 225 17.59 -5.96 18.70
CA ALA A 225 17.16 -6.47 17.40
C ALA A 225 17.75 -5.63 16.26
N ARG A 226 18.18 -6.32 15.20
CA ARG A 226 18.66 -5.69 13.97
C ARG A 226 17.47 -5.17 13.15
N VAL A 227 17.52 -3.88 12.83
CA VAL A 227 16.57 -3.18 11.98
C VAL A 227 17.32 -2.60 10.78
N GLU A 228 16.77 -2.73 9.60
CA GLU A 228 17.32 -2.21 8.35
C GLU A 228 16.55 -0.96 7.93
N VAL A 229 17.28 0.12 7.67
CA VAL A 229 16.75 1.32 7.04
C VAL A 229 17.18 1.34 5.60
N VAL A 230 16.22 1.50 4.69
CA VAL A 230 16.46 1.59 3.25
C VAL A 230 16.01 2.97 2.77
N VAL A 231 16.87 3.70 2.07
CA VAL A 231 16.50 4.97 1.42
C VAL A 231 16.56 4.82 -0.10
N PRO A 232 15.72 5.53 -0.88
CA PRO A 232 15.78 5.50 -2.33
C PRO A 232 17.15 5.95 -2.87
N ALA A 233 17.53 5.43 -4.05
CA ALA A 233 18.70 5.91 -4.77
C ALA A 233 18.59 7.42 -5.02
N GLY A 234 19.66 8.17 -4.72
CA GLY A 234 19.68 9.63 -4.88
C GLY A 234 18.95 10.41 -3.78
N SER A 235 18.52 9.75 -2.69
CA SER A 235 18.06 10.43 -1.48
C SER A 235 19.15 11.40 -0.98
N ALA A 236 18.72 12.62 -0.61
CA ALA A 236 19.59 13.60 0.04
C ALA A 236 19.93 13.22 1.50
N VAL A 237 19.18 12.28 2.09
CA VAL A 237 19.38 11.79 3.44
C VAL A 237 20.00 10.40 3.39
N ALA A 238 21.12 10.22 4.08
CA ALA A 238 21.79 8.94 4.21
C ALA A 238 20.98 7.99 5.12
N PRO A 239 20.95 6.68 4.84
CA PRO A 239 20.20 5.73 5.65
C PRO A 239 20.71 5.66 7.09
N GLU A 240 22.00 5.90 7.33
CA GLU A 240 22.62 5.96 8.66
C GLU A 240 22.03 7.09 9.50
N THR A 241 21.75 8.24 8.89
CA THR A 241 21.13 9.37 9.58
C THR A 241 19.75 8.99 10.12
N ILE A 242 18.92 8.36 9.29
CA ILE A 242 17.60 7.89 9.73
C ILE A 242 17.74 6.77 10.78
N ALA A 243 18.66 5.83 10.60
CA ALA A 243 18.95 4.73 11.52
C ALA A 243 19.27 5.24 12.95
N THR A 244 20.09 6.29 13.08
CA THR A 244 20.41 6.90 14.38
C THR A 244 19.22 7.60 15.05
N LEU A 245 18.20 7.96 14.25
CA LEU A 245 16.99 8.65 14.69
C LEU A 245 15.79 7.71 14.82
N LEU A 246 16.03 6.40 14.88
CA LEU A 246 15.01 5.44 15.26
C LEU A 246 14.90 5.31 16.78
N ARG A 247 13.74 4.82 17.22
CA ARG A 247 13.50 4.40 18.60
C ARG A 247 12.57 3.18 18.60
N SER A 248 12.71 2.38 19.64
CA SER A 248 11.70 1.37 19.98
C SER A 248 10.42 2.07 20.45
N TRP A 249 9.28 1.67 19.91
CA TRP A 249 7.97 2.12 20.34
C TRP A 249 7.40 1.13 21.37
N ARG A 250 6.99 1.65 22.53
CA ARG A 250 6.51 0.89 23.68
C ARG A 250 5.01 1.05 23.89
#